data_AF-A0A7R9LY43-F1
#
_entry.id   AF-A0A7R9LY43-F1
#
_cell.length_a   1.000
_cell.length_b   1.000
_cell.length_c   1.000
_cell.angle_alpha   90.00
_cell.angle_beta   90.00
_cell.angle_gamma   90.00
#
_symmetry.space_group_name_H-M   'P 1'
#
loop_
_entity.id
_entity.type
_entity.pdbx_description
1 polymer ?
#
loop_
_entity_poly.entity_id
_entity_poly.type
_entity_poly.pdbx_seq_one_letter_code
_entity_poly.pdbx_strand_id
1 'polypeptide(L)'
;VLRSNLSKFGKSSSLLLSLSLFKSKDKEWDENSFMAQTITPLKDLLSDSESMRKKFELFVMNVQKEVCHEMQRIENQDNDIDGKQHESTHFRVDRWTREEGGGGVTCVLEDGRVFEKAGVNISVVYGTLPAQAAQQMKSRGKPFKDNAELKFFACGVSSVIHPRNPNVPTVHFNYRYFEVQDVINDEKHWWFGGGTDMTPYILHENDCIHFHKTLKNACD
;
A
#
# COMPACT_ATOMS: atom_id res chain seq x y z
N VAL A 1 23.25 24.89 1.57
CA VAL A 1 22.63 25.29 2.85
C VAL A 1 21.61 24.25 3.38
N LEU A 2 21.07 23.35 2.56
CA LEU A 2 20.32 22.16 3.03
C LEU A 2 21.19 20.98 3.51
N ARG A 3 22.47 20.91 3.11
CA ARG A 3 23.41 19.85 3.56
C ARG A 3 24.17 20.19 4.84
N SER A 4 24.10 21.42 5.35
CA SER A 4 24.86 21.86 6.53
C SER A 4 24.13 21.71 7.87
N ASN A 5 22.85 21.32 7.88
CA ASN A 5 22.07 21.14 9.12
C ASN A 5 21.82 19.67 9.50
N LEU A 6 22.24 18.70 8.68
CA LEU A 6 22.12 17.27 9.01
C LEU A 6 23.18 16.79 10.02
N SER A 7 24.28 17.53 10.19
CA SER A 7 25.35 17.17 11.14
C SER A 7 25.10 17.61 12.59
N LYS A 8 24.00 18.34 12.86
CA LYS A 8 23.57 18.72 14.22
C LYS A 8 22.49 17.80 14.81
N PHE A 9 22.00 16.82 14.06
CA PHE A 9 21.08 15.82 14.59
C PHE A 9 21.86 14.73 15.33
N GLY A 10 22.18 15.05 16.58
CA GLY A 10 22.67 14.08 17.54
C GLY A 10 21.67 12.92 17.70
N LYS A 11 22.18 11.71 17.50
CA LYS A 11 21.77 10.46 18.16
C LYS A 11 20.32 10.42 18.71
N SER A 12 19.30 10.33 17.86
CA SER A 12 18.06 9.58 18.12
C SER A 12 17.06 9.78 16.98
N SER A 13 17.19 9.01 15.91
CA SER A 13 16.06 8.64 15.03
C SER A 13 16.56 7.57 14.07
N SER A 14 16.85 6.40 14.61
CA SER A 14 16.73 5.18 13.82
C SER A 14 15.23 5.01 13.57
N LEU A 15 14.77 5.41 12.38
CA LEU A 15 13.43 5.10 11.89
C LEU A 15 13.37 3.59 11.64
N LEU A 16 13.32 2.85 12.74
CA LEU A 16 12.92 1.46 12.77
C LEU A 16 11.44 1.47 12.41
N LEU A 17 11.16 1.24 11.12
CA LEU A 17 9.90 0.64 10.70
C LEU A 17 9.89 -0.82 11.22
N SER A 18 10.06 -0.99 12.53
CA SER A 18 10.15 -2.28 13.20
C SER A 18 8.78 -2.93 13.14
N LEU A 19 8.69 -4.10 12.50
CA LEU A 19 7.90 -5.31 12.83
C LEU A 19 6.55 -5.20 13.60
N SER A 20 5.94 -4.03 13.67
CA SER A 20 4.72 -3.71 14.40
C SER A 20 3.48 -4.12 13.60
N LEU A 21 3.64 -4.31 12.29
CA LEU A 21 2.57 -4.73 11.38
C LEU A 21 1.93 -6.08 11.75
N PHE A 22 2.60 -6.93 12.56
CA PHE A 22 2.07 -8.22 13.02
C PHE A 22 1.97 -8.38 14.54
N LYS A 23 2.41 -7.41 15.35
CA LYS A 23 2.10 -7.37 16.80
C LYS A 23 0.78 -6.64 17.04
N SER A 24 -0.29 -7.07 16.39
CA SER A 24 -1.59 -6.38 16.41
C SER A 24 -2.60 -7.03 17.36
N LYS A 25 -2.17 -7.61 18.49
CA LYS A 25 -3.16 -8.14 19.45
C LYS A 25 -4.00 -7.05 20.13
N ASP A 26 -3.58 -5.78 20.07
CA ASP A 26 -4.21 -4.69 20.83
C ASP A 26 -4.54 -3.42 19.99
N LYS A 27 -4.62 -3.49 18.65
CA LYS A 27 -4.99 -2.32 17.85
C LYS A 27 -6.51 -2.30 17.63
N GLU A 28 -7.22 -1.50 18.40
CA GLU A 28 -8.64 -1.20 18.17
C GLU A 28 -8.78 -0.36 16.90
N TRP A 29 -9.55 -0.85 15.93
CA TRP A 29 -9.84 -0.14 14.69
C TRP A 29 -11.22 0.50 14.77
N ASP A 30 -11.31 1.76 14.38
CA ASP A 30 -12.55 2.52 14.25
C ASP A 30 -12.68 3.15 12.85
N GLU A 31 -13.77 3.87 12.61
CA GLU A 31 -14.04 4.51 11.32
C GLU A 31 -13.02 5.62 10.94
N ASN A 32 -12.28 6.15 11.92
CA ASN A 32 -11.28 7.22 11.72
C ASN A 32 -9.86 6.67 11.54
N SER A 33 -9.69 5.35 11.59
CA SER A 33 -8.38 4.70 11.56
C SER A 33 -7.72 4.68 10.18
N PHE A 34 -8.44 5.04 9.12
CA PHE A 34 -8.02 4.92 7.72
C PHE A 34 -8.28 6.21 6.92
N MET A 35 -7.75 6.29 5.70
CA MET A 35 -7.99 7.45 4.81
C MET A 35 -9.46 7.62 4.42
N ALA A 36 -10.23 6.53 4.39
CA ALA A 36 -11.67 6.52 4.15
C ALA A 36 -12.31 5.28 4.81
N GLN A 37 -13.64 5.20 4.78
CA GLN A 37 -14.37 4.00 5.20
C GLN A 37 -13.90 2.74 4.46
N THR A 38 -13.88 1.61 5.17
CA THR A 38 -13.49 0.30 4.62
C THR A 38 -14.38 -0.14 3.46
N ILE A 39 -13.86 -1.04 2.61
CA ILE A 39 -14.63 -1.54 1.45
C ILE A 39 -15.63 -2.59 1.93
N THR A 40 -15.14 -3.59 2.65
CA THR A 40 -15.95 -4.49 3.47
C THR A 40 -16.34 -3.74 4.74
N PRO A 41 -17.62 -3.79 5.21
CA PRO A 41 -18.02 -3.10 6.43
C PRO A 41 -17.11 -3.44 7.62
N LEU A 42 -16.66 -2.43 8.37
CA LEU A 42 -15.66 -2.62 9.44
C LEU A 42 -16.10 -3.67 10.47
N LYS A 43 -17.38 -3.68 10.86
CA LYS A 43 -17.95 -4.71 11.75
C LYS A 43 -17.70 -6.13 11.23
N ASP A 44 -17.78 -6.34 9.91
CA ASP A 44 -17.60 -7.65 9.28
C ASP A 44 -16.11 -7.98 9.21
N LEU A 45 -15.24 -6.99 8.98
CA LEU A 45 -13.78 -7.17 9.05
C LEU A 45 -13.33 -7.63 10.44
N LEU A 46 -13.95 -7.09 11.49
CA LEU A 46 -13.61 -7.40 12.89
C LEU A 46 -14.28 -8.68 13.42
N SER A 47 -15.32 -9.19 12.74
CA SER A 47 -16.11 -10.33 13.23
C SER A 47 -15.43 -11.69 13.10
N ASP A 48 -14.39 -11.81 12.26
CA ASP A 48 -13.71 -13.08 11.97
C ASP A 48 -12.22 -12.82 11.81
N SER A 49 -11.51 -13.03 12.92
CA SER A 49 -10.07 -12.85 13.01
C SER A 49 -9.27 -13.94 12.31
N GLU A 50 -9.87 -14.94 11.66
CA GLU A 50 -9.14 -16.00 10.96
C GLU A 50 -9.11 -15.80 9.44
N SER A 51 -10.09 -15.09 8.88
CA SER A 51 -10.14 -14.81 7.45
C SER A 51 -8.97 -13.96 6.95
N MET A 52 -8.16 -14.53 6.05
CA MET A 52 -7.06 -13.82 5.41
C MET A 52 -7.54 -12.64 4.56
N ARG A 53 -8.72 -12.73 3.94
CA ARG A 53 -9.33 -11.62 3.19
C ARG A 53 -9.47 -10.38 4.06
N LYS A 54 -10.01 -10.57 5.27
CA LYS A 54 -10.28 -9.50 6.24
C LYS A 54 -8.98 -8.95 6.84
N LYS A 55 -8.06 -9.83 7.24
CA LYS A 55 -6.71 -9.45 7.71
C LYS A 55 -5.99 -8.59 6.68
N PHE A 56 -6.01 -9.01 5.41
CA PHE A 56 -5.27 -8.33 4.37
C PHE A 56 -5.91 -6.99 3.96
N GLU A 57 -7.25 -6.89 3.96
CA GLU A 57 -7.93 -5.60 3.78
C GLU A 57 -7.53 -4.58 4.85
N LEU A 58 -7.58 -4.96 6.14
CA LEU A 58 -7.13 -4.10 7.24
C LEU A 58 -5.66 -3.70 7.08
N PHE A 59 -4.80 -4.65 6.69
CA PHE A 59 -3.39 -4.39 6.43
C PHE A 59 -3.18 -3.34 5.34
N VAL A 60 -3.79 -3.50 4.16
CA VAL A 60 -3.57 -2.56 3.04
C VAL A 60 -4.15 -1.18 3.34
N MET A 61 -5.28 -1.11 4.05
CA MET A 61 -5.87 0.16 4.46
C MET A 61 -5.00 0.89 5.49
N ASN A 62 -4.40 0.16 6.44
CA ASN A 62 -3.44 0.74 7.37
C ASN A 62 -2.17 1.20 6.65
N VAL A 63 -1.62 0.41 5.72
CA VAL A 63 -0.44 0.82 4.92
C VAL A 63 -0.73 2.10 4.15
N GLN A 64 -1.89 2.21 3.48
CA GLN A 64 -2.29 3.42 2.77
C GLN A 64 -2.32 4.63 3.71
N LYS A 65 -2.98 4.50 4.86
CA LYS A 65 -3.07 5.58 5.86
C LYS A 65 -1.71 6.00 6.38
N GLU A 66 -0.86 5.07 6.80
CA GLU A 66 0.45 5.38 7.37
C GLU A 66 1.34 6.10 6.34
N VAL A 67 1.36 5.63 5.09
CA VAL A 67 2.13 6.27 4.01
C VAL A 67 1.57 7.66 3.69
N CYS A 68 0.26 7.81 3.53
CA CYS A 68 -0.34 9.11 3.21
C CYS A 68 -0.08 10.14 4.31
N HIS A 69 -0.29 9.75 5.58
CA HIS A 69 -0.06 10.64 6.72
C HIS A 69 1.40 11.06 6.83
N GLU A 70 2.35 10.13 6.64
CA GLU A 70 3.77 10.44 6.73
C GLU A 70 4.22 11.36 5.59
N MET A 71 3.70 11.15 4.39
CA MET A 71 3.95 12.05 3.26
C MET A 71 3.39 13.46 3.51
N GLN A 72 2.16 13.57 4.00
CA GLN A 72 1.60 14.88 4.38
C GLN A 72 2.38 15.54 5.50
N ARG A 73 2.89 14.77 6.46
CA ARG A 73 3.76 15.28 7.53
C ARG A 73 5.04 15.88 6.96
N ILE A 74 5.69 15.20 6.01
CA ILE A 74 6.91 15.71 5.33
C ILE A 74 6.59 16.95 4.48
N GLU A 75 5.45 16.95 3.79
CA GLU A 75 4.99 18.04 2.94
C GLU A 75 4.77 19.33 3.76
N ASN A 76 4.11 19.18 4.91
CA ASN A 76 3.71 20.26 5.81
C ASN A 76 4.75 20.60 6.89
N GLN A 77 5.94 20.00 6.87
CA GLN A 77 7.00 20.36 7.83
C GLN A 77 7.47 21.81 7.60
N ASP A 78 7.41 22.63 8.66
CA ASP A 78 7.91 24.00 8.75
C ASP A 78 9.44 24.05 8.57
N ASN A 79 9.91 23.92 7.34
CA ASN A 79 11.27 24.25 6.95
C ASN A 79 11.21 25.06 5.68
N ASP A 80 10.66 26.25 5.86
CA ASP A 80 10.69 27.29 4.87
C ASP A 80 12.14 27.76 4.72
N ILE A 81 12.82 27.33 3.66
CA ILE A 81 14.17 27.81 3.31
C ILE A 81 14.08 29.22 2.72
N ASP A 82 12.90 29.59 2.21
CA ASP A 82 12.65 30.84 1.48
C ASP A 82 11.71 31.79 2.24
N GLY A 83 11.22 31.40 3.42
CA GLY A 83 10.31 32.22 4.26
C GLY A 83 8.95 32.51 3.61
N LYS A 84 8.51 31.67 2.66
CA LYS A 84 7.21 31.78 2.00
C LYS A 84 6.24 30.74 2.56
N GLN A 85 5.17 31.21 3.20
CA GLN A 85 4.01 30.37 3.52
C GLN A 85 3.56 29.60 2.27
N HIS A 86 3.74 28.29 2.29
CA HIS A 86 3.15 27.39 1.32
C HIS A 86 1.80 26.90 1.86
N GLU A 87 0.81 26.83 0.98
CA GLU A 87 -0.49 26.26 1.32
C GLU A 87 -0.33 24.78 1.67
N SER A 88 -1.00 24.33 2.73
CA SER A 88 -0.91 22.93 3.15
C SER A 88 -1.46 22.03 2.04
N THR A 89 -0.65 21.09 1.58
CA THR A 89 -1.06 20.15 0.54
C THR A 89 -1.60 18.88 1.18
N HIS A 90 -2.77 18.44 0.74
CA HIS A 90 -3.43 17.24 1.26
C HIS A 90 -3.72 16.23 0.15
N PHE A 91 -3.82 14.95 0.53
CA PHE A 91 -4.33 13.94 -0.39
C PHE A 91 -5.82 14.21 -0.69
N ARG A 92 -6.16 14.24 -1.98
CA ARG A 92 -7.53 14.01 -2.42
C ARG A 92 -7.84 12.53 -2.26
N VAL A 93 -8.82 12.22 -1.43
CA VAL A 93 -9.25 10.85 -1.15
C VAL A 93 -10.58 10.59 -1.86
N ASP A 94 -10.58 9.57 -2.71
CA ASP A 94 -11.77 9.13 -3.44
C ASP A 94 -12.07 7.66 -3.13
N ARG A 95 -13.21 7.41 -2.48
CA ARG A 95 -13.70 6.06 -2.19
C ARG A 95 -14.75 5.69 -3.21
N TRP A 96 -14.55 4.55 -3.87
CA TRP A 96 -15.42 4.09 -4.95
C TRP A 96 -15.81 2.62 -4.78
N THR A 97 -16.87 2.21 -5.47
CA THR A 97 -17.40 0.84 -5.50
C THR A 97 -17.55 0.36 -6.95
N ARG A 98 -17.65 -0.96 -7.14
CA ARG A 98 -17.94 -1.58 -8.44
C ARG A 98 -19.25 -2.32 -8.40
N GLU A 99 -20.04 -2.18 -9.46
CA GLU A 99 -21.29 -2.94 -9.65
C GLU A 99 -21.05 -4.45 -9.63
N GLU A 100 -19.94 -4.90 -10.21
CA GLU A 100 -19.56 -6.32 -10.25
C GLU A 100 -19.05 -6.89 -8.91
N GLY A 101 -18.86 -6.03 -7.90
CA GLY A 101 -18.38 -6.42 -6.58
C GLY A 101 -17.07 -5.75 -6.17
N GLY A 102 -17.04 -5.28 -4.92
CA GLY A 102 -15.88 -4.64 -4.32
C GLY A 102 -15.80 -3.13 -4.57
N GLY A 103 -14.58 -2.60 -4.52
CA GLY A 103 -14.31 -1.17 -4.56
C GLY A 103 -12.84 -0.84 -4.28
N GLY A 104 -12.59 0.41 -3.93
CA GLY A 104 -11.26 0.87 -3.57
C GLY A 104 -11.25 2.27 -2.97
N VAL A 105 -10.06 2.68 -2.55
CA VAL A 105 -9.78 4.05 -2.10
C VAL A 105 -8.55 4.52 -2.86
N THR A 106 -8.72 5.59 -3.61
CA THR A 106 -7.68 6.26 -4.37
C THR A 106 -7.25 7.51 -3.60
N CYS A 107 -5.99 7.57 -3.15
CA CYS A 107 -5.43 8.76 -2.52
C CYS A 107 -4.42 9.38 -3.47
N VAL A 108 -4.64 10.63 -3.89
CA VAL A 108 -3.75 11.35 -4.80
C VAL A 108 -3.31 12.68 -4.18
N LEU A 109 -2.01 12.93 -4.16
CA LEU A 109 -1.40 14.23 -3.86
C LEU A 109 -0.73 14.74 -5.15
N GLU A 110 -1.05 15.97 -5.53
CA GLU A 110 -0.52 16.63 -6.74
C GLU A 110 0.02 18.01 -6.35
N ASP A 111 1.05 18.44 -7.07
CA ASP A 111 1.62 19.79 -6.98
C ASP A 111 2.10 20.20 -5.58
N GLY A 112 2.56 19.23 -4.79
CA GLY A 112 3.25 19.48 -3.54
C GLY A 112 4.61 20.15 -3.74
N ARG A 113 5.12 20.75 -2.66
CA ARG A 113 6.48 21.28 -2.51
C ARG A 113 7.52 20.17 -2.49
N VAL A 114 7.28 19.06 -1.76
CA VAL A 114 8.22 17.92 -1.71
C VAL A 114 7.87 16.88 -2.77
N PHE A 115 6.59 16.50 -2.85
CA PHE A 115 6.10 15.51 -3.80
C PHE A 115 5.42 16.20 -4.97
N GLU A 116 5.97 16.04 -6.18
CA GLU A 116 5.33 16.56 -7.40
C GLU A 116 4.01 15.82 -7.66
N LYS A 117 4.02 14.49 -7.50
CA LYS A 117 2.82 13.66 -7.60
C LYS A 117 2.99 12.37 -6.82
N ALA A 118 1.94 11.96 -6.11
CA ALA A 118 1.91 10.69 -5.41
C ALA A 118 0.51 10.06 -5.48
N GLY A 119 0.46 8.76 -5.76
CA GLY A 119 -0.75 7.97 -5.67
C GLY A 119 -0.54 6.81 -4.72
N VAL A 120 -1.43 6.63 -3.75
CA VAL A 120 -1.44 5.47 -2.85
C VAL A 120 -2.84 4.88 -2.87
N ASN A 121 -3.02 3.78 -3.61
CA ASN A 121 -4.34 3.25 -3.95
C ASN A 121 -4.53 1.87 -3.35
N ILE A 122 -5.71 1.61 -2.82
CA ILE A 122 -6.15 0.27 -2.41
C ILE A 122 -7.30 -0.17 -3.29
N SER A 123 -7.38 -1.48 -3.53
CA SER A 123 -8.50 -2.10 -4.22
C SER A 123 -8.84 -3.42 -3.53
N VAL A 124 -10.13 -3.65 -3.33
CA VAL A 124 -10.71 -4.90 -2.80
C VAL A 124 -11.80 -5.31 -3.77
N VAL A 125 -11.55 -6.35 -4.56
CA VAL A 125 -12.42 -6.78 -5.64
C VAL A 125 -12.75 -8.26 -5.46
N TYR A 126 -13.99 -8.62 -5.73
CA TYR A 126 -14.44 -10.00 -5.71
C TYR A 126 -15.51 -10.21 -6.78
N GLY A 127 -15.69 -11.46 -7.19
CA GLY A 127 -16.66 -11.82 -8.21
C GLY A 127 -16.42 -13.21 -8.75
N THR A 128 -16.93 -13.49 -9.94
CA THR A 128 -16.68 -14.75 -10.66
C THR A 128 -15.61 -14.52 -11.73
N LEU A 129 -14.63 -15.42 -11.82
CA LEU A 129 -13.58 -15.32 -12.82
C LEU A 129 -14.14 -15.54 -14.23
N PRO A 130 -13.87 -14.65 -15.18
CA PRO A 130 -14.17 -14.91 -16.59
C PRO A 130 -13.41 -16.14 -17.10
N ALA A 131 -14.01 -16.89 -18.02
CA ALA A 131 -13.42 -18.11 -18.58
C ALA A 131 -12.00 -17.89 -19.15
N GLN A 132 -11.76 -16.74 -19.80
CA GLN A 132 -10.45 -16.38 -20.33
C GLN A 132 -9.40 -16.19 -19.22
N ALA A 133 -9.77 -15.56 -18.10
CA ALA A 133 -8.88 -15.38 -16.97
C ALA A 133 -8.54 -16.73 -16.32
N ALA A 134 -9.53 -17.62 -16.19
CA ALA A 134 -9.32 -18.98 -15.71
C ALA A 134 -8.34 -19.76 -16.60
N GLN A 135 -8.48 -19.67 -17.93
CA GLN A 135 -7.55 -20.29 -18.89
C GLN A 135 -6.12 -19.76 -18.76
N GLN A 136 -5.94 -18.45 -18.62
CA GLN A 136 -4.60 -17.86 -18.41
C GLN A 136 -3.96 -18.32 -17.09
N MET A 137 -4.75 -18.50 -16.03
CA MET A 137 -4.21 -19.03 -14.78
C MET A 137 -3.85 -20.52 -14.90
N LYS A 138 -4.65 -21.32 -15.62
CA LYS A 138 -4.31 -22.71 -15.95
C LYS A 138 -2.99 -22.79 -16.73
N SER A 139 -2.78 -21.94 -17.74
CA SER A 139 -1.55 -21.93 -18.53
C SER A 139 -0.31 -21.56 -17.72
N ARG A 140 -0.48 -20.95 -16.55
CA ARG A 140 0.59 -20.65 -15.57
C ARG A 140 0.74 -21.76 -14.51
N GLY A 141 0.19 -22.95 -14.75
CA GLY A 141 0.36 -24.14 -13.91
C GLY A 141 -0.62 -24.25 -12.74
N LYS A 142 -1.73 -23.51 -12.73
CA LYS A 142 -2.77 -23.68 -11.71
C LYS A 142 -3.73 -24.82 -12.07
N PRO A 143 -4.01 -25.78 -11.16
CA PRO A 143 -4.71 -27.03 -11.49
C PRO A 143 -6.24 -26.89 -11.48
N PHE A 144 -6.80 -25.90 -12.18
CA PHE A 144 -8.26 -25.77 -12.24
C PHE A 144 -8.88 -26.80 -13.17
N LYS A 145 -9.94 -27.49 -12.74
CA LYS A 145 -10.70 -28.43 -13.59
C LYS A 145 -11.51 -27.68 -14.66
N ASP A 146 -11.93 -28.38 -15.71
CA ASP A 146 -12.80 -27.81 -16.73
C ASP A 146 -14.23 -27.63 -16.19
N ASN A 147 -14.92 -26.55 -16.60
CA ASN A 147 -16.29 -26.18 -16.16
C ASN A 147 -16.47 -25.82 -14.66
N ALA A 148 -15.43 -25.36 -13.98
CA ALA A 148 -15.56 -24.87 -12.59
C ALA A 148 -16.22 -23.48 -12.51
N GLU A 149 -17.17 -23.29 -11.58
CA GLU A 149 -17.57 -21.95 -11.13
C GLU A 149 -16.49 -21.42 -10.18
N LEU A 150 -15.67 -20.49 -10.66
CA LEU A 150 -14.52 -19.97 -9.94
C LEU A 150 -14.85 -18.60 -9.35
N LYS A 151 -15.07 -18.51 -8.04
CA LYS A 151 -15.21 -17.24 -7.32
C LYS A 151 -13.85 -16.74 -6.89
N PHE A 152 -13.54 -15.47 -7.08
CA PHE A 152 -12.26 -14.90 -6.67
C PHE A 152 -12.42 -13.74 -5.70
N PHE A 153 -11.34 -13.47 -5.00
CA PHE A 153 -11.10 -12.28 -4.21
C PHE A 153 -9.68 -11.79 -4.49
N ALA A 154 -9.53 -10.48 -4.71
CA ALA A 154 -8.27 -9.80 -4.90
C ALA A 154 -8.25 -8.53 -4.05
N CYS A 155 -7.24 -8.38 -3.22
CA CYS A 155 -7.04 -7.20 -2.38
C CYS A 155 -5.59 -6.74 -2.50
N GLY A 156 -5.35 -5.43 -2.59
CA GLY A 156 -3.98 -4.94 -2.64
C GLY A 156 -3.86 -3.43 -2.44
N VAL A 157 -2.65 -3.03 -2.08
CA VAL A 157 -2.18 -1.64 -2.14
C VAL A 157 -1.17 -1.50 -3.27
N SER A 158 -1.24 -0.39 -4.00
CA SER A 158 -0.27 -0.01 -5.02
C SER A 158 0.03 1.47 -4.91
N SER A 159 1.29 1.83 -5.04
CA SER A 159 1.73 3.21 -4.90
C SER A 159 2.84 3.55 -5.87
N VAL A 160 2.81 4.79 -6.38
CA VAL A 160 3.92 5.42 -7.10
C VAL A 160 4.07 6.83 -6.56
N ILE A 161 5.28 7.18 -6.13
CA ILE A 161 5.60 8.45 -5.49
C ILE A 161 6.72 9.12 -6.26
N HIS A 162 6.46 10.32 -6.78
CA HIS A 162 7.40 11.16 -7.52
C HIS A 162 7.76 12.40 -6.69
N PRO A 163 8.93 12.42 -6.03
CA PRO A 163 9.48 13.62 -5.43
C PRO A 163 9.83 14.67 -6.48
N ARG A 164 9.69 15.95 -6.13
CA ARG A 164 10.03 17.08 -7.02
C ARG A 164 11.54 17.28 -7.18
N ASN A 165 12.32 16.95 -6.15
CA ASN A 165 13.78 17.14 -6.16
C ASN A 165 14.46 15.93 -6.83
N PRO A 166 15.26 16.11 -7.90
CA PRO A 166 15.92 14.99 -8.60
C PRO A 166 16.97 14.23 -7.77
N ASN A 167 17.37 14.77 -6.62
CA ASN A 167 18.22 14.06 -5.64
C ASN A 167 17.42 13.08 -4.78
N VAL A 168 16.09 13.07 -4.87
CA VAL A 168 15.23 12.13 -4.15
C VAL A 168 14.61 11.17 -5.18
N PRO A 169 14.77 9.85 -5.00
CA PRO A 169 14.33 8.86 -5.99
C PRO A 169 12.81 8.69 -6.00
N THR A 170 12.28 8.28 -7.16
CA THR A 170 10.91 7.76 -7.25
C THR A 170 10.83 6.43 -6.50
N VAL A 171 9.73 6.17 -5.80
CA VAL A 171 9.47 4.88 -5.14
C VAL A 171 8.16 4.30 -5.65
N HIS A 172 8.17 3.01 -5.93
CA HIS A 172 6.98 2.23 -6.22
C HIS A 172 6.89 1.05 -5.25
N PHE A 173 5.68 0.75 -4.82
CA PHE A 173 5.40 -0.49 -4.11
C PHE A 173 4.04 -1.05 -4.46
N ASN A 174 3.93 -2.37 -4.42
CA ASN A 174 2.69 -3.10 -4.60
C ASN A 174 2.69 -4.31 -3.67
N TYR A 175 1.61 -4.50 -2.92
CA TYR A 175 1.39 -5.70 -2.12
C TYR A 175 -0.05 -6.15 -2.29
N ARG A 176 -0.24 -7.41 -2.69
CA ARG A 176 -1.55 -7.96 -3.03
C ARG A 176 -1.71 -9.40 -2.56
N TYR A 177 -2.94 -9.73 -2.23
CA TYR A 177 -3.43 -11.06 -1.94
C TYR A 177 -4.49 -11.43 -2.98
N PHE A 178 -4.43 -12.66 -3.45
CA PHE A 178 -5.41 -13.21 -4.36
C PHE A 178 -5.82 -14.59 -3.88
N GLU A 179 -7.12 -14.88 -3.90
CA GLU A 179 -7.64 -16.22 -3.73
C GLU A 179 -8.75 -16.51 -4.73
N VAL A 180 -8.86 -17.78 -5.11
CA VAL A 180 -9.91 -18.33 -5.94
C VAL A 180 -10.45 -19.59 -5.28
N GLN A 181 -11.77 -19.68 -5.25
CA GLN A 181 -12.54 -20.79 -4.78
C GLN A 181 -13.19 -21.47 -5.98
N ASP A 182 -12.87 -22.73 -6.19
CA ASP A 182 -13.69 -23.64 -6.99
C ASP A 182 -14.91 -24.04 -6.15
N VAL A 183 -16.09 -23.55 -6.56
CA VAL A 183 -17.34 -23.77 -5.83
C VAL A 183 -17.80 -25.24 -5.96
N ILE A 184 -17.47 -25.89 -7.07
CA ILE A 184 -17.96 -27.26 -7.35
C ILE A 184 -17.09 -28.28 -6.63
N ASN A 185 -15.77 -28.08 -6.63
CA ASN A 185 -14.82 -29.02 -6.04
C ASN A 185 -14.45 -28.69 -4.58
N ASP A 186 -14.95 -27.58 -4.05
CA ASP A 186 -14.60 -27.04 -2.71
C ASP A 186 -13.08 -26.85 -2.52
N GLU A 187 -12.37 -26.50 -3.59
CA GLU A 187 -10.92 -26.28 -3.58
C GLU A 187 -10.59 -24.79 -3.57
N LYS A 188 -9.70 -24.38 -2.67
CA LYS A 188 -9.23 -22.99 -2.56
C LYS A 188 -7.75 -22.89 -2.93
N HIS A 189 -7.45 -21.99 -3.86
CA HIS A 189 -6.09 -21.62 -4.20
C HIS A 189 -5.86 -20.15 -3.88
N TRP A 190 -4.72 -19.83 -3.28
CA TRP A 190 -4.38 -18.47 -2.91
C TRP A 190 -2.88 -18.22 -3.07
N TRP A 191 -2.52 -16.95 -3.20
CA TRP A 191 -1.13 -16.50 -3.22
C TRP A 191 -1.04 -15.03 -2.85
N PHE A 192 0.13 -14.64 -2.35
CA PHE A 192 0.53 -13.26 -2.24
C PHE A 192 1.39 -12.87 -3.45
N GLY A 193 1.45 -11.58 -3.73
CA GLY A 193 2.40 -11.00 -4.66
C GLY A 193 2.75 -9.59 -4.23
N GLY A 194 3.93 -9.14 -4.59
CA GLY A 194 4.32 -7.78 -4.29
C GLY A 194 5.80 -7.52 -4.42
N GLY A 195 6.17 -6.30 -4.08
CA GLY A 195 7.53 -5.79 -4.15
C GLY A 195 7.54 -4.29 -3.88
N THR A 196 8.73 -3.81 -3.55
CA THR A 196 9.02 -2.38 -3.40
C THR A 196 10.32 -2.12 -4.12
N ASP A 197 10.34 -1.08 -4.93
CA ASP A 197 11.47 -0.69 -5.75
C ASP A 197 11.65 0.83 -5.75
N MET A 198 12.86 1.25 -6.09
CA MET A 198 13.29 2.63 -6.07
C MET A 198 13.97 2.95 -7.40
N THR A 199 13.60 4.08 -8.00
CA THR A 199 14.11 4.56 -9.29
C THR A 199 14.83 5.91 -9.08
N PRO A 200 16.14 5.89 -8.80
CA PRO A 200 16.93 7.11 -8.66
C PRO A 200 17.24 7.77 -10.00
N TYR A 201 17.17 9.10 -10.04
CA TYR A 201 17.64 9.89 -11.19
C TYR A 201 19.13 10.21 -11.06
N ILE A 202 19.57 10.50 -9.83
CA ILE A 202 20.96 10.69 -9.43
C ILE A 202 21.29 9.58 -8.43
N LEU A 203 22.36 8.83 -8.68
CA LEU A 203 22.75 7.73 -7.81
C LEU A 203 23.37 8.26 -6.51
N HIS A 204 22.79 7.83 -5.39
CA HIS A 204 23.34 8.02 -4.05
C HIS A 204 23.50 6.65 -3.39
N GLU A 205 24.74 6.16 -3.31
CA GLU A 205 25.03 4.79 -2.85
C GLU A 205 24.49 4.49 -1.45
N ASN A 206 24.55 5.47 -0.54
CA ASN A 206 24.02 5.33 0.81
C ASN A 206 22.49 5.11 0.82
N ASP A 207 21.76 5.73 -0.10
CA ASP A 207 20.31 5.55 -0.22
C ASP A 207 19.99 4.14 -0.74
N CYS A 208 20.76 3.64 -1.72
CA CYS A 208 20.64 2.27 -2.22
C CYS A 208 20.94 1.24 -1.11
N ILE A 209 22.02 1.43 -0.35
CA ILE A 209 22.39 0.56 0.78
C ILE A 209 21.28 0.58 1.82
N HIS A 210 20.79 1.76 2.20
CA HIS A 210 19.71 1.90 3.17
C HIS A 210 18.43 1.20 2.69
N PHE A 211 18.01 1.44 1.45
CA PHE A 211 16.83 0.84 0.86
C PHE A 211 16.90 -0.70 0.85
N HIS A 212 17.97 -1.26 0.30
CA HIS A 212 18.14 -2.71 0.24
C HIS A 212 18.31 -3.35 1.61
N LYS A 213 19.02 -2.71 2.55
CA LYS A 213 19.16 -3.21 3.91
C LYS A 213 17.82 -3.26 4.64
N THR A 214 16.99 -2.23 4.48
CA THR A 214 15.65 -2.18 5.08
C THR A 214 14.76 -3.30 4.53
N LEU A 215 14.74 -3.51 3.21
CA LEU A 215 13.98 -4.61 2.60
C LEU A 215 14.53 -5.98 3.00
N LYS A 216 15.85 -6.16 3.05
CA LYS A 216 16.48 -7.41 3.50
C LYS A 216 16.08 -7.73 4.94
N ASN A 217 16.14 -6.76 5.84
CA ASN A 217 15.75 -6.94 7.24
C ASN A 217 14.27 -7.31 7.43
N ALA A 218 13.40 -6.96 6.47
CA ALA A 218 12.00 -7.36 6.49
C ALA A 218 11.79 -8.80 5.97
N CYS A 219 12.69 -9.28 5.11
CA CYS A 219 12.64 -10.63 4.53
C CYS A 219 13.36 -11.69 5.38
N ASP A 220 14.43 -11.31 6.08
CA ASP A 220 15.17 -12.16 7.03
C ASP A 220 14.33 -12.45 8.30
#